data_AF-A0A7J4ENK7-F1
#
_entry.id   AF-A0A7J4ENK7-F1
#
_cell.length_a   1.000
_cell.length_b   1.000
_cell.length_c   1.000
_cell.angle_alpha   90.00
_cell.angle_beta   90.00
_cell.angle_gamma   90.00
#
_symmetry.space_group_name_H-M   'P 1'
#
loop_
_entity.id
_entity.type
_entity.pdbx_description
1 polymer ?
#
loop_
_entity_poly.entity_id
_entity_poly.type
_entity_poly.pdbx_seq_one_letter_code
_entity_poly.pdbx_strand_id
1 'polypeptide(L)' 'MSDKLPVVSGEKAIKSLVKLGFVVRRQRSSHVVLQKNRIVFAVPLIKGVLDDA' A
#
# COMPACT_ATOMS: atom_id res chain seq x y z
N MET A 1 -2.81 -1.83 28.06
CA MET A 1 -2.44 -2.57 26.83
C MET A 1 -1.94 -1.53 25.86
N SER A 2 -0.66 -1.52 25.51
CA SER A 2 -0.15 -0.59 24.51
C SER A 2 -0.66 -1.05 23.16
N ASP A 3 -1.72 -0.42 22.64
CA ASP A 3 -2.34 -0.80 21.37
C ASP A 3 -1.36 -0.52 20.23
N LYS A 4 -0.50 -1.51 19.91
CA LYS A 4 0.35 -1.46 18.74
C LYS A 4 -0.55 -1.46 17.51
N LEU A 5 -0.50 -0.37 16.75
CA LEU A 5 -1.18 -0.28 15.48
C LEU A 5 -0.72 -1.42 14.56
N PRO A 6 -1.63 -1.97 13.75
CA PRO A 6 -1.27 -3.02 12.82
C PRO A 6 -0.25 -2.49 11.82
N VAL A 7 0.92 -3.12 11.82
CA VAL A 7 1.95 -2.88 10.80
C VAL A 7 1.64 -3.78 9.61
N VAL A 8 1.58 -3.20 8.41
CA VAL A 8 1.34 -3.93 7.17
C VAL A 8 2.39 -3.55 6.13
N SER A 9 2.90 -4.53 5.39
CA SER A 9 3.80 -4.27 4.26
C SER A 9 3.08 -3.56 3.12
N GLY A 10 3.82 -2.79 2.32
CA GLY A 10 3.27 -2.11 1.15
C GLY A 10 2.59 -3.06 0.17
N GLU A 11 3.14 -4.26 -0.03
CA GLU A 11 2.53 -5.30 -0.86
C GLU A 11 1.17 -5.77 -0.32
N LYS A 12 1.06 -5.97 1.00
CA LYS A 12 -0.19 -6.38 1.64
C LYS A 12 -1.24 -5.27 1.56
N ALA A 13 -0.83 -4.01 1.68
CA ALA A 13 -1.68 -2.85 1.47
C ALA A 13 -2.21 -2.80 0.02
N ILE A 14 -1.33 -2.96 -0.99
CA ILE A 14 -1.71 -2.99 -2.41
C ILE A 14 -2.72 -4.10 -2.68
N LYS A 15 -2.44 -5.34 -2.24
CA LYS A 15 -3.34 -6.49 -2.42
C LYS A 15 -4.72 -6.23 -1.81
N SER A 16 -4.75 -5.62 -0.63
CA SER A 16 -6.00 -5.30 0.07
C SER A 16 -6.79 -4.20 -0.66
N LEU A 17 -6.13 -3.15 -1.12
CA LEU A 17 -6.76 -2.08 -1.90
C LEU A 17 -7.30 -2.59 -3.24
N VAL A 18 -6.59 -3.50 -3.91
CA VAL A 18 -7.08 -4.14 -5.15
C VAL A 18 -8.37 -4.92 -4.89
N LYS A 19 -8.43 -5.70 -3.80
CA LYS A 19 -9.67 -6.41 -3.39
C LYS A 19 -10.83 -5.44 -3.08
N LEU A 20 -10.54 -4.24 -2.60
CA LEU A 20 -11.54 -3.19 -2.36
C LEU A 20 -11.96 -2.44 -3.64
N GLY A 21 -11.47 -2.86 -4.81
CA GLY A 21 -11.84 -2.29 -6.12
C GLY A 21 -10.97 -1.11 -6.55
N PHE A 22 -9.81 -0.91 -5.93
CA PHE A 22 -8.80 0.00 -6.48
C PHE A 22 -8.04 -0.70 -7.61
N VAL A 23 -7.68 0.07 -8.64
CA VAL A 23 -6.91 -0.43 -9.78
C VAL A 23 -5.54 0.21 -9.74
N VAL A 24 -4.49 -0.58 -9.94
CA VAL A 24 -3.12 -0.07 -10.09
C VAL A 24 -3.04 0.76 -11.36
N ARG A 25 -2.71 2.04 -11.24
CA ARG A 25 -2.60 2.97 -12.37
C ARG A 25 -1.17 3.19 -12.83
N ARG A 26 -0.23 3.26 -11.88
CA ARG A 26 1.17 3.56 -12.17
C ARG A 26 2.07 2.98 -11.08
N GLN A 27 3.14 2.33 -11.49
CA GLN A 27 4.20 1.88 -10.61
C GLN A 27 5.47 2.67 -10.91
N ARG A 28 6.05 3.27 -9.88
CA ARG A 28 7.40 3.83 -9.89
C ARG A 28 8.26 3.03 -8.91
N SER A 29 9.58 3.15 -9.03
CA SER A 29 10.52 2.38 -8.20
C SER A 29 10.29 2.56 -6.69
N SER A 30 9.77 3.71 -6.27
CA SER A 30 9.55 4.04 -4.85
C SER A 30 8.10 3.88 -4.36
N HIS A 31 7.11 3.79 -5.26
CA HIS A 31 5.68 3.73 -4.87
C HIS A 31 4.77 3.24 -5.99
N VAL A 32 3.62 2.70 -5.61
CA VAL A 32 2.52 2.31 -6.50
C VAL A 32 1.32 3.22 -6.26
N VAL A 33 0.78 3.76 -7.35
CA VAL A 33 -0.45 4.54 -7.33
C VAL A 33 -1.61 3.63 -7.72
N LEU A 34 -2.60 3.54 -6.83
CA LEU A 34 -3.89 2.92 -7.09
C LEU A 34 -4.99 3.97 -7.18
N GLN A 35 -6.05 3.67 -7.95
CA GLN A 35 -7.18 4.57 -8.11
C GLN A 35 -8.50 3.81 -8.09
N LYS A 36 -9.51 4.38 -7.43
CA LYS A 36 -10.91 3.96 -7.50
C LYS A 36 -11.77 5.20 -7.73
N ASN A 37 -12.44 5.29 -8.87
CA ASN A 37 -13.20 6.48 -9.28
C ASN A 37 -12.32 7.74 -9.27
N ARG A 38 -12.64 8.73 -8.43
CA ARG A 38 -11.88 9.97 -8.22
C ARG A 38 -10.90 9.90 -7.04
N ILE A 39 -10.84 8.76 -6.34
CA ILE A 39 -9.94 8.54 -5.20
C ILE A 39 -8.63 7.96 -5.70
N VAL A 40 -7.53 8.63 -5.37
CA VAL A 40 -6.16 8.20 -5.68
C VAL A 40 -5.44 7.88 -4.38
N PHE A 41 -4.72 6.76 -4.35
CA PHE A 41 -3.95 6.32 -3.18
C PHE A 41 -2.55 5.89 -3.61
N ALA A 42 -1.52 6.42 -2.97
CA ALA A 42 -0.13 6.05 -3.22
C ALA A 42 0.39 5.17 -2.09
N VAL A 43 0.86 3.97 -2.42
CA VAL A 43 1.50 3.03 -1.50
C VAL A 43 3.01 3.06 -1.72
N PRO A 44 3.82 3.43 -0.70
CA PRO A 44 5.27 3.30 -0.78
C PRO A 44 5.70 1.83 -0.94
N LEU A 45 6.69 1.59 -1.81
CA LEU A 45 7.29 0.27 -2.06
C LEU A 45 8.82 0.27 -1.86
N ILE A 46 9.34 1.19 -1.07
CA ILE A 46 10.77 1.23 -0.74
C ILE A 46 11.08 0.01 0.14
N LYS A 47 11.85 -0.94 -0.40
CA LYS A 47 12.39 -2.08 0.37
C LYS A 47 13.24 -1.53 1.51
N GLY A 48 12.86 -1.86 2.74
CA GLY A 48 13.67 -1.58 3.94
C GLY A 48 13.02 -0.69 5.01
N VAL A 49 11.76 -0.29 4.91
CA VAL A 49 11.11 0.47 6.01
C VAL A 49 10.25 -0.41 6.92
N LEU A 50 9.67 -1.52 6.43
CA LEU A 50 8.76 -2.37 7.22
C LEU A 50 8.82 -3.88 6.88
N ASP A 51 9.79 -4.33 6.08
CA ASP A 51 9.93 -5.75 5.75
C ASP A 51 10.69 -6.55 6.84
N ASP A 52 11.23 -5.86 7.85
CA ASP A 52 12.02 -6.41 8.98
C ASP A 52 11.32 -6.21 10.34
N ALA A 53 10.05 -6.57 10.46
CA ALA A 53 9.32 -6.55 11.74
C ALA A 53 8.49 -7.82 11.98
#